data_AF-F8FCZ4-F1
#
_entry.id   AF-F8FCZ4-F1
#
_cell.length_a   1.000
_cell.length_b   1.000
_cell.length_c   1.000
_cell.angle_alpha   90.00
_cell.angle_beta   90.00
_cell.angle_gamma   90.00
#
_symmetry.space_group_name_H-M   'P 1'
#
loop_
_entity.id
_entity.type
_entity.pdbx_description
1 polymer ?
#
loop_
_entity_poly.entity_id
_entity_poly.type
_entity_poly.pdbx_seq_one_letter_code
_entity_poly.pdbx_strand_id
1 'polypeptide(L)' 'METWKKQIGERALHKGVIDDPSWLERLDEPLPAWVVLQMLLELMDKVEPNYSSYD' A
#
# COMPACT_ATOMS: atom_id res chain seq x y z
N MET A 1 -9.34 12.01 -9.01
CA MET A 1 -8.76 10.78 -8.43
C MET A 1 -8.90 9.62 -9.39
N GLU A 2 -7.80 9.04 -9.84
CA GLU A 2 -7.82 7.82 -10.65
C GLU A 2 -8.23 6.59 -9.79
N THR A 3 -9.03 5.69 -10.35
CA THR A 3 -9.59 4.52 -9.63
C THR A 3 -8.52 3.61 -9.03
N TRP A 4 -7.38 3.46 -9.69
CA TRP A 4 -6.28 2.61 -9.24
C TRP A 4 -5.52 3.20 -8.04
N LYS A 5 -5.40 4.53 -7.93
CA LYS A 5 -4.81 5.19 -6.75
C LYS A 5 -5.66 4.96 -5.50
N LYS A 6 -6.99 4.98 -5.66
CA LYS A 6 -7.94 4.71 -4.57
C LYS A 6 -7.77 3.29 -4.02
N GLN A 7 -7.60 2.31 -4.92
CA GLN A 7 -7.35 0.93 -4.51
C GLN A 7 -6.02 0.74 -3.76
N ILE A 8 -4.96 1.46 -4.13
CA ILE A 8 -3.68 1.44 -3.38
C ILE A 8 -3.89 1.97 -1.97
N GLY A 9 -4.57 3.12 -1.85
CA GLY A 9 -4.90 3.72 -0.57
C GLY A 9 -5.76 2.82 0.31
N GLU A 10 -6.82 2.21 -0.24
CA GLU A 10 -7.69 1.28 0.47
C GLU A 10 -6.95 0.01 0.93
N ARG A 11 -6.10 -0.58 0.07
CA ARG A 11 -5.26 -1.73 0.44
C ARG A 11 -4.28 -1.37 1.55
N ALA A 12 -3.72 -0.18 1.51
CA ALA A 12 -2.75 0.26 2.50
C ALA A 12 -3.38 0.61 3.85
N LEU A 13 -4.58 1.20 3.85
CA LEU A 13 -5.43 1.33 5.04
C LEU A 13 -5.75 -0.05 5.64
N HIS A 14 -6.16 -1.00 4.80
CA HIS A 14 -6.52 -2.35 5.26
C HIS A 14 -5.31 -3.15 5.78
N LYS A 15 -4.13 -3.00 5.18
CA LYS A 15 -2.87 -3.62 5.68
C LYS A 15 -2.26 -2.85 6.87
N GLY A 16 -2.86 -1.76 7.33
CA GLY A 16 -2.35 -0.96 8.46
C GLY A 16 -1.07 -0.18 8.15
N VAL A 17 -0.75 0.01 6.86
CA VAL A 17 0.39 0.81 6.38
C VAL A 17 0.14 2.29 6.61
N ILE A 18 -1.13 2.66 6.51
CA ILE A 18 -1.62 4.01 6.72
C ILE A 18 -2.58 3.96 7.90
N ASP A 19 -2.24 4.67 8.96
CA ASP A 19 -3.06 4.79 10.16
C ASP A 19 -4.15 5.88 10.01
N ASP A 20 -3.93 6.83 9.10
CA ASP A 20 -4.73 8.05 9.00
C ASP A 20 -5.30 8.26 7.57
N PRO A 21 -6.63 8.46 7.41
CA PRO A 21 -7.27 8.60 6.11
C PRO A 21 -6.84 9.87 5.34
N SER A 22 -6.23 10.86 6.01
CA SER A 22 -5.67 12.07 5.38
C SER A 22 -4.58 11.77 4.34
N TRP A 23 -3.93 10.60 4.42
CA TRP A 23 -2.97 10.16 3.40
C TRP A 23 -3.60 9.88 2.04
N LEU A 24 -4.90 9.58 1.99
CA LEU A 24 -5.61 9.42 0.72
C LEU A 24 -5.59 10.70 -0.11
N GLU A 25 -5.63 11.86 0.54
CA GLU A 25 -5.59 13.17 -0.11
C GLU A 25 -4.19 13.49 -0.66
N ARG A 26 -3.15 12.91 -0.04
CA ARG A 26 -1.75 13.06 -0.45
C ARG A 26 -1.34 12.17 -1.64
N LEU A 27 -2.18 11.20 -2.03
CA LEU A 27 -1.96 10.37 -3.22
C LEU A 27 -2.05 11.18 -4.54
N ASP A 28 -2.68 12.35 -4.49
CA ASP A 28 -2.84 13.27 -5.64
C ASP A 28 -1.72 14.34 -5.72
N GLU A 29 -0.79 14.38 -4.75
CA GLU A 29 0.35 15.29 -4.77
C GLU A 29 1.34 15.00 -5.93
N PRO A 30 2.05 16.03 -6.44
CA PRO A 30 3.00 15.89 -7.55
C PRO A 30 4.21 15.01 -7.22
N LEU A 31 4.55 14.88 -5.92
CA LEU A 31 5.46 13.86 -5.42
C LEU A 31 4.63 12.60 -5.11
N PRO A 32 4.88 11.46 -5.77
CA PRO A 32 3.95 10.36 -5.75
C PRO A 32 4.09 9.55 -4.45
N ALA A 33 3.47 10.02 -3.38
CA ALA A 33 3.33 9.26 -2.13
C ALA A 33 2.73 7.86 -2.38
N TRP A 34 1.90 7.75 -3.41
CA TRP A 34 1.33 6.49 -3.89
C TRP A 34 2.37 5.47 -4.35
N VAL A 35 3.52 5.89 -4.89
CA VAL A 35 4.60 4.98 -5.34
C VAL A 35 5.27 4.31 -4.15
N VAL A 36 5.58 5.09 -3.11
CA VAL A 36 6.20 4.56 -1.88
C VAL A 36 5.25 3.58 -1.20
N LEU A 37 3.96 3.92 -1.17
CA LEU A 37 2.89 3.07 -0.66
C LEU A 37 2.77 1.75 -1.42
N GLN A 38 2.83 1.80 -2.75
CA GLN A 38 2.81 0.62 -3.60
C GLN A 38 4.05 -0.26 -3.35
N MET A 39 5.24 0.33 -3.23
CA MET A 39 6.46 -0.42 -2.89
C MET A 39 6.39 -1.08 -1.51
N LEU A 40 5.85 -0.38 -0.49
CA LEU A 40 5.67 -0.95 0.84
C LEU A 40 4.67 -2.12 0.82
N LEU A 41 3.55 -1.97 0.09
CA LEU A 41 2.57 -3.03 -0.09
C LEU A 41 3.19 -4.26 -0.75
N GLU A 42 3.94 -4.10 -1.83
CA GLU A 42 4.65 -5.19 -2.49
C GLU A 42 5.71 -5.83 -1.60
N LEU A 43 6.39 -5.01 -0.77
CA LEU A 43 7.37 -5.52 0.18
C LEU A 43 6.71 -6.38 1.25
N MET A 44 5.59 -5.95 1.84
CA MET A 44 4.88 -6.78 2.82
C MET A 44 4.30 -8.03 2.18
N ASP A 45 3.79 -7.94 0.96
CA ASP A 45 3.30 -9.12 0.22
C ASP A 45 4.42 -10.13 -0.05
N LYS A 46 5.65 -9.66 -0.29
CA LYS A 46 6.85 -10.51 -0.39
C LYS A 46 7.41 -11.00 0.95
N VAL A 47 7.23 -10.21 2.01
CA VAL A 47 7.78 -10.49 3.35
C VAL A 47 6.86 -11.39 4.16
N GLU A 48 5.56 -11.44 3.86
CA GLU A 48 4.70 -12.55 4.29
C GLU A 48 5.37 -13.84 3.82
N PRO A 49 6.04 -14.58 4.72
CA PRO A 49 6.82 -15.71 4.31
C PRO A 49 5.81 -16.68 3.75
N ASN A 50 6.02 -17.11 2.52
CA ASN A 50 5.58 -18.43 2.12
C ASN A 50 6.28 -19.38 3.10
N TYR A 51 5.67 -19.62 4.26
CA TYR A 51 5.91 -20.79 5.10
C TYR A 51 5.43 -21.99 4.29
N SER A 52 6.02 -22.19 3.11
CA SER A 52 6.16 -23.49 2.51
C SER A 52 7.11 -24.21 3.44
N SER A 53 6.51 -24.70 4.52
CA SER A 53 7.04 -25.76 5.34
C SER A 53 7.53 -26.79 4.34
N TYR A 54 8.85 -26.93 4.23
CA TYR A 54 9.44 -28.02 3.46
C TYR A 54 8.94 -29.29 4.14
N ASP A 55 7.95 -29.94 3.53
CA ASP A 55 7.60 -31.34 3.77
C ASP A 55 8.46 -32.22 2.86
#